data_AF-A0A960FGK2-F1
#
_entry.id   AF-A0A960FGK2-F1
#
_cell.length_a   1.000
_cell.length_b   1.000
_cell.length_c   1.000
_cell.angle_alpha   90.00
_cell.angle_beta   90.00
_cell.angle_gamma   90.00
#
_symmetry.space_group_name_H-M   'P 1'
#
loop_
_entity.id
_entity.type
_entity.pdbx_description
1 polymer ?
#
loop_
_entity_poly.entity_id
_entity_poly.type
_entity_poly.pdbx_seq_one_letter_code
_entity_poly.pdbx_strand_id
1 'polypeptide(L)'
;MSDFAFTELLPLGHDDTPYRLVSTDGVSVVDTPLGPFLQVAPDALTLITEEAMRDIAHFLRPGHLQQLRHILDDPEASDNDRFVALDLLKNANIAAGGVLPMCQDTGTAIVKAKKGQFVFTGGNDEMAIARGVQNTYLTSNLRYSQMAPLTMYDEKNTGTNLPAEIKISAIEGEAYKFLFMAKGGGSANKSYLFQETKALLNEKTLLPWLFEKMKTLGTAACPPYHLAVVIGGTSAEIAVETAKLASARYLDTLPTAGSILGNGFRDVELEAKVLALSQQTGIGAQFGGKYYCHDVRVIRLPRHGAT
;
A
#
# COMPACT_ATOMS: atom_id res chain seq x y z
N MET A 1 -37.86 12.23 11.74
CA MET A 1 -37.20 11.55 10.60
C MET A 1 -36.04 12.45 10.23
N SER A 2 -34.81 11.96 10.28
CA SER A 2 -33.66 12.74 9.79
C SER A 2 -33.64 12.72 8.28
N ASP A 3 -33.33 13.84 7.63
CA ASP A 3 -33.10 13.89 6.19
C ASP A 3 -31.98 12.91 5.80
N PHE A 4 -32.12 12.28 4.63
CA PHE A 4 -31.11 11.36 4.12
C PHE A 4 -29.82 12.12 3.77
N ALA A 5 -28.69 11.61 4.25
CA ALA A 5 -27.37 12.11 3.94
C ALA A 5 -26.41 10.93 3.69
N PHE A 6 -25.48 11.11 2.75
CA PHE A 6 -24.53 10.10 2.32
C PHE A 6 -23.10 10.61 2.45
N THR A 7 -22.19 9.72 2.84
CA THR A 7 -20.74 9.92 2.74
C THR A 7 -20.11 8.61 2.28
N GLU A 8 -19.07 8.71 1.47
CA GLU A 8 -18.17 7.58 1.27
C GLU A 8 -17.47 7.24 2.58
N LEU A 9 -17.11 5.96 2.77
CA LEU A 9 -16.35 5.53 3.95
C LEU A 9 -14.95 6.15 3.99
N LEU A 10 -14.33 6.33 2.83
CA LEU A 10 -12.96 6.86 2.67
C LEU A 10 -12.97 7.98 1.61
N PRO A 11 -13.53 9.16 1.93
CA PRO A 11 -13.66 10.25 0.96
C PRO A 11 -12.29 10.87 0.73
N LEU A 12 -11.62 10.50 -0.35
CA LEU A 12 -10.29 11.01 -0.68
C LEU A 12 -10.36 12.41 -1.30
N GLY A 13 -9.40 13.26 -0.93
CA GLY A 13 -9.19 14.55 -1.58
C GLY A 13 -8.54 14.43 -2.97
N HIS A 14 -8.12 15.58 -3.50
CA HIS A 14 -7.42 15.68 -4.78
C HIS A 14 -6.13 14.84 -4.80
N ASP A 15 -5.80 14.26 -5.95
CA ASP A 15 -4.58 13.48 -6.14
C ASP A 15 -3.48 14.35 -6.74
N ASP A 16 -2.45 14.63 -5.94
CA ASP A 16 -1.30 15.43 -6.33
C ASP A 16 -0.11 14.58 -6.82
N THR A 17 -0.32 13.27 -7.02
CA THR A 17 0.76 12.38 -7.47
C THR A 17 1.21 12.78 -8.88
N PRO A 18 2.53 12.96 -9.13
CA PRO A 18 3.02 13.22 -10.48
C PRO A 18 2.94 11.94 -11.32
N TYR A 19 2.41 12.06 -12.54
CA TYR A 19 2.28 10.95 -13.49
C TYR A 19 3.17 11.16 -14.72
N ARG A 20 3.73 10.06 -15.22
CA ARG A 20 4.39 9.97 -16.53
C ARG A 20 3.42 9.32 -17.52
N LEU A 21 3.28 9.91 -18.71
CA LEU A 21 2.58 9.26 -19.81
C LEU A 21 3.38 8.05 -20.29
N VAL A 22 2.75 6.88 -20.32
CA VAL A 22 3.34 5.62 -20.84
C VAL A 22 3.08 5.50 -22.34
N SER A 23 1.82 5.55 -22.76
CA SER A 23 1.42 5.50 -24.16
C SER A 23 0.00 6.07 -24.33
N THR A 24 -0.33 6.46 -25.56
CA THR A 24 -1.70 6.77 -26.01
C THR A 24 -2.31 5.66 -26.85
N ASP A 25 -1.57 4.57 -27.08
CA ASP A 25 -2.04 3.45 -27.89
C ASP A 25 -3.06 2.59 -27.12
N GLY A 26 -4.03 2.04 -27.84
CA GLY A 26 -5.07 1.20 -27.26
C GLY A 26 -6.09 1.97 -26.41
N VAL A 27 -6.10 3.31 -26.45
CA VAL A 27 -7.16 4.13 -25.84
C VAL A 27 -7.83 5.03 -26.88
N SER A 28 -9.16 5.06 -26.86
CA SER A 28 -9.96 5.91 -27.76
C SER A 28 -11.28 6.28 -27.12
N VAL A 29 -11.96 7.29 -27.66
CA VAL A 29 -13.34 7.62 -27.29
C VAL A 29 -14.26 7.05 -28.36
N VAL A 30 -15.33 6.38 -27.93
CA VAL A 30 -16.38 5.85 -28.81
C VAL A 30 -17.72 6.43 -28.42
N ASP A 31 -18.43 7.00 -29.39
CA ASP A 31 -19.79 7.50 -29.20
C ASP A 31 -20.80 6.34 -29.19
N THR A 32 -21.61 6.28 -28.15
CA THR A 32 -22.68 5.29 -27.99
C THR A 32 -24.03 6.00 -27.81
N PRO A 33 -25.17 5.29 -27.93
CA PRO A 33 -26.48 5.86 -27.58
C PRO A 33 -26.61 6.33 -26.12
N LEU A 34 -25.70 5.88 -25.24
CA LEU A 34 -25.65 6.25 -23.82
C LEU A 34 -24.68 7.42 -23.53
N GLY A 35 -24.00 7.94 -24.57
CA GLY A 35 -22.95 8.96 -24.46
C GLY A 35 -21.57 8.44 -24.86
N PRO A 36 -20.52 9.27 -24.72
CA PRO A 36 -19.15 8.89 -25.02
C PRO A 36 -18.62 7.91 -23.98
N PHE A 37 -17.93 6.87 -24.44
CA PHE A 37 -17.21 5.90 -23.59
C PHE A 37 -15.72 5.94 -23.91
N LEU A 38 -14.89 5.86 -22.88
CA LEU A 38 -13.47 5.57 -23.03
C LEU A 38 -13.32 4.08 -23.34
N GLN A 39 -12.96 3.75 -24.58
CA GLN A 39 -12.56 2.40 -24.96
C GLN A 39 -11.09 2.17 -24.62
N VAL A 40 -10.81 1.11 -23.87
CA VAL A 40 -9.45 0.71 -23.46
C VAL A 40 -9.20 -0.72 -23.93
N ALA A 41 -8.22 -0.89 -24.81
CA ALA A 41 -7.81 -2.20 -25.31
C ALA A 41 -7.12 -3.02 -24.20
N PRO A 42 -7.27 -4.36 -24.20
CA PRO A 42 -6.56 -5.24 -23.26
C PRO A 42 -5.04 -5.02 -23.24
N ASP A 43 -4.43 -4.78 -24.40
CA ASP A 43 -2.99 -4.57 -24.51
C ASP A 43 -2.52 -3.29 -23.77
N ALA A 44 -3.38 -2.27 -23.65
CA ALA A 44 -3.08 -1.09 -22.85
C ALA A 44 -3.05 -1.42 -21.34
N LEU A 45 -3.92 -2.32 -20.88
CA LEU A 45 -3.92 -2.81 -19.49
C LEU A 45 -2.69 -3.67 -19.19
N THR A 46 -2.29 -4.51 -20.15
CA THR A 46 -1.06 -5.30 -20.08
C THR A 46 0.16 -4.37 -20.01
N LEU A 47 0.28 -3.41 -20.92
CA LEU A 47 1.41 -2.48 -20.98
C LEU A 47 1.55 -1.64 -19.69
N ILE A 48 0.47 -1.04 -19.19
CA ILE A 48 0.55 -0.24 -17.96
C ILE A 48 0.93 -1.10 -16.75
N THR A 49 0.48 -2.37 -16.73
CA THR A 49 0.85 -3.29 -15.66
C THR A 49 2.33 -3.68 -15.76
N GLU A 50 2.85 -3.88 -16.97
CA GLU A 50 4.28 -4.18 -17.18
C GLU A 50 5.18 -3.06 -16.68
N GLU A 51 4.88 -1.84 -17.10
CA GLU A 51 5.61 -0.64 -16.68
C GLU A 51 5.54 -0.47 -15.16
N ALA A 52 4.35 -0.59 -14.55
CA ALA A 52 4.20 -0.42 -13.11
C ALA A 52 4.95 -1.48 -12.31
N MET A 53 4.86 -2.75 -12.69
CA MET A 53 5.52 -3.84 -11.97
C MET A 53 7.04 -3.79 -12.14
N ARG A 54 7.53 -3.36 -13.31
CA ARG A 54 8.96 -3.13 -13.54
C ARG A 54 9.47 -1.96 -12.71
N ASP A 55 8.80 -0.82 -12.74
CA ASP A 55 9.25 0.39 -12.06
C ASP A 55 9.23 0.21 -10.53
N ILE A 56 8.20 -0.40 -9.97
CA ILE A 56 8.11 -0.66 -8.51
C ILE A 56 9.20 -1.61 -8.02
N ALA A 57 9.72 -2.51 -8.88
CA ALA A 57 10.80 -3.42 -8.51
C ALA A 57 12.19 -2.73 -8.47
N HIS A 58 12.35 -1.57 -9.11
CA HIS A 58 13.66 -0.94 -9.31
C HIS A 58 13.76 0.49 -8.75
N PHE A 59 12.64 1.19 -8.60
CA PHE A 59 12.59 2.56 -8.13
C PHE A 59 11.81 2.69 -6.82
N LEU A 60 12.12 3.74 -6.04
CA LEU A 60 11.42 4.11 -4.81
C LEU A 60 10.82 5.50 -4.96
N ARG A 61 9.76 5.76 -4.18
CA ARG A 61 9.18 7.11 -4.11
C ARG A 61 10.21 8.10 -3.56
N PRO A 62 10.29 9.33 -4.11
CA PRO A 62 11.20 10.36 -3.61
C PRO A 62 11.04 10.62 -2.11
N GLY A 63 9.80 10.60 -1.60
CA GLY A 63 9.53 10.80 -0.17
C GLY A 63 10.16 9.74 0.73
N HIS A 64 10.26 8.48 0.28
CA HIS A 64 10.93 7.42 1.04
C HIS A 64 12.45 7.62 1.04
N LEU A 65 13.04 7.93 -0.13
CA LEU A 65 14.47 8.21 -0.26
C LEU A 65 14.89 9.42 0.59
N GLN A 66 14.06 10.48 0.61
CA GLN A 66 14.29 11.66 1.43
C GLN A 66 14.29 11.31 2.92
N GLN A 67 13.40 10.43 3.37
CA GLN A 67 13.39 9.97 4.77
C GLN A 67 14.62 9.14 5.14
N LEU A 68 15.15 8.31 4.23
CA LEU A 68 16.45 7.66 4.44
C LEU A 68 17.58 8.69 4.55
N ARG A 69 17.57 9.72 3.69
CA ARG A 69 18.57 10.80 3.76
C ARG A 69 18.53 11.56 5.09
N HIS A 70 17.35 11.79 5.64
CA HIS A 70 17.19 12.44 6.95
C HIS A 70 17.86 11.66 8.09
N ILE A 71 17.89 10.33 8.03
CA ILE A 71 18.57 9.49 9.04
C ILE A 71 20.07 9.83 9.10
N LEU A 72 20.68 10.06 7.94
CA LEU A 72 22.09 10.40 7.85
C LEU A 72 22.41 11.81 8.40
N ASP A 73 21.44 12.73 8.37
CA ASP A 73 21.58 14.11 8.87
C ASP A 73 21.23 14.29 10.35
N ASP A 74 20.38 13.42 10.90
CA ASP A 74 19.90 13.58 12.27
C ASP A 74 21.03 13.25 13.26
N PRO A 75 21.48 14.21 14.12
CA PRO A 75 22.51 13.95 15.12
C PRO A 75 22.08 12.92 16.18
N GLU A 76 20.78 12.69 16.37
CA GLU A 76 20.25 11.72 17.33
C GLU A 76 20.15 10.29 16.76
N ALA A 77 20.39 10.11 15.45
CA ALA A 77 20.47 8.77 14.86
C ALA A 77 21.64 7.98 15.48
N SER A 78 21.48 6.68 15.68
CA SER A 78 22.61 5.82 16.05
C SER A 78 23.54 5.62 14.84
N ASP A 79 24.78 5.18 15.09
CA ASP A 79 25.69 4.80 14.00
C ASP A 79 25.12 3.63 13.18
N ASN A 80 24.38 2.72 13.83
CA ASN A 80 23.70 1.61 13.17
C ASN A 80 22.53 2.10 12.30
N ASP A 81 21.77 3.10 12.75
CA ASP A 81 20.71 3.71 11.94
C ASP A 81 21.30 4.30 10.65
N ARG A 82 22.42 5.04 10.77
CA ARG A 82 23.09 5.65 9.61
C ARG A 82 23.70 4.60 8.69
N PHE A 83 24.30 3.55 9.25
CA PHE A 83 24.86 2.43 8.47
C PHE A 83 23.78 1.76 7.62
N VAL A 84 22.65 1.39 8.22
CA VAL A 84 21.53 0.76 7.52
C VAL A 84 20.94 1.70 6.47
N ALA A 85 20.70 2.97 6.81
CA ALA A 85 20.15 3.93 5.87
C ALA A 85 21.06 4.15 4.64
N LEU A 86 22.38 4.22 4.85
CA LEU A 86 23.35 4.35 3.76
C LEU A 86 23.34 3.14 2.84
N ASP A 87 23.29 1.93 3.40
CA ASP A 87 23.27 0.71 2.60
C ASP A 87 21.96 0.53 1.83
N LEU A 88 20.82 0.93 2.41
CA LEU A 88 19.55 1.01 1.69
C LEU A 88 19.59 2.00 0.53
N LEU A 89 20.23 3.17 0.70
CA LEU A 89 20.41 4.14 -0.38
C LEU A 89 21.33 3.62 -1.49
N LYS A 90 22.43 2.95 -1.15
CA LYS A 90 23.31 2.28 -2.14
C LYS A 90 22.54 1.21 -2.91
N ASN A 91 21.75 0.40 -2.21
CA ASN A 91 20.90 -0.63 -2.83
C ASN A 91 19.90 -0.01 -3.80
N ALA A 92 19.24 1.09 -3.41
CA ALA A 92 18.33 1.82 -4.29
C ALA A 92 19.05 2.37 -5.54
N ASN A 93 20.27 2.88 -5.41
CA ASN A 93 21.08 3.33 -6.54
C ASN A 93 21.46 2.18 -7.49
N ILE A 94 21.79 0.99 -6.96
CA ILE A 94 22.09 -0.20 -7.77
C ILE A 94 20.83 -0.67 -8.52
N ALA A 95 19.70 -0.76 -7.81
CA ALA A 95 18.44 -1.23 -8.37
C ALA A 95 17.91 -0.31 -9.48
N ALA A 96 18.13 1.00 -9.36
CA ALA A 96 17.79 1.98 -10.39
C ALA A 96 18.49 1.72 -11.75
N GLY A 97 19.53 0.87 -11.79
CA GLY A 97 20.14 0.39 -13.04
C GLY A 97 19.27 -0.59 -13.83
N GLY A 98 18.16 -1.08 -13.28
CA GLY A 98 17.16 -1.89 -14.00
C GLY A 98 17.56 -3.35 -14.26
N VAL A 99 18.65 -3.83 -13.63
CA VAL A 99 19.14 -5.21 -13.77
C VAL A 99 18.84 -6.04 -12.54
N LEU A 100 19.19 -5.54 -11.34
CA LEU A 100 18.93 -6.19 -10.07
C LEU A 100 17.73 -5.51 -9.40
N PRO A 101 16.74 -6.26 -8.89
CA PRO A 101 15.63 -5.65 -8.17
C PRO A 101 16.07 -5.11 -6.80
N MET A 102 15.26 -4.20 -6.25
CA MET A 102 15.45 -3.61 -4.92
C MET A 102 15.57 -4.65 -3.80
N CYS A 103 14.91 -5.80 -3.96
CA CYS A 103 14.85 -6.86 -2.95
C CYS A 103 14.80 -8.22 -3.65
N GLN A 104 15.40 -9.24 -3.03
CA GLN A 104 15.29 -10.63 -3.47
C GLN A 104 13.85 -11.15 -3.41
N ASP A 105 13.06 -10.64 -2.45
CA ASP A 105 11.62 -10.87 -2.42
C ASP A 105 10.91 -9.81 -3.24
N THR A 106 10.69 -10.10 -4.52
CA THR A 106 9.97 -9.23 -5.44
C THR A 106 8.46 -9.19 -5.17
N GLY A 107 7.99 -9.95 -4.18
CA GLY A 107 6.66 -9.84 -3.58
C GLY A 107 5.52 -10.46 -4.39
N THR A 108 4.33 -10.44 -3.77
CA THR A 108 3.08 -10.75 -4.45
C THR A 108 2.61 -9.53 -5.22
N ALA A 109 2.24 -9.71 -6.49
CA ALA A 109 1.61 -8.67 -7.30
C ALA A 109 0.17 -8.44 -6.82
N ILE A 110 -0.14 -7.21 -6.41
CA ILE A 110 -1.47 -6.79 -5.99
C ILE A 110 -1.87 -5.59 -6.83
N VAL A 111 -3.06 -5.66 -7.44
CA VAL A 111 -3.63 -4.60 -8.27
C VAL A 111 -5.00 -4.23 -7.73
N LYS A 112 -5.11 -3.00 -7.24
CA LYS A 112 -6.40 -2.39 -6.90
C LYS A 112 -6.77 -1.41 -7.99
N ALA A 113 -7.83 -1.71 -8.71
CA ALA A 113 -8.31 -0.90 -9.81
C ALA A 113 -9.70 -0.33 -9.51
N LYS A 114 -9.98 0.87 -10.01
CA LYS A 114 -11.28 1.52 -9.96
C LYS A 114 -11.69 1.88 -11.38
N LYS A 115 -12.71 1.21 -11.90
CA LYS A 115 -13.18 1.37 -13.27
C LYS A 115 -14.38 2.31 -13.30
N GLY A 116 -14.21 3.44 -13.98
CA GLY A 116 -15.29 4.38 -14.27
C GLY A 116 -16.41 3.73 -15.07
N GLN A 117 -17.65 4.11 -14.78
CA GLN A 117 -18.84 3.59 -15.47
C GLN A 117 -18.82 3.84 -16.99
N PHE A 118 -18.08 4.85 -17.46
CA PHE A 118 -17.93 5.17 -18.87
C PHE A 118 -16.67 4.56 -19.50
N VAL A 119 -16.03 3.58 -18.84
CA VAL A 119 -14.86 2.87 -19.36
C VAL A 119 -15.25 1.49 -19.88
N PHE A 120 -15.02 1.25 -21.17
CA PHE A 120 -15.28 -0.03 -21.82
C PHE A 120 -13.99 -0.74 -22.21
N THR A 121 -13.81 -1.98 -21.74
CA THR A 121 -12.60 -2.78 -21.97
C THR A 121 -12.84 -4.06 -22.79
N GLY A 122 -14.09 -4.37 -23.11
CA GLY A 122 -14.47 -5.68 -23.63
C GLY A 122 -14.52 -6.81 -22.58
N GLY A 123 -14.11 -6.54 -21.33
CA GLY A 123 -14.11 -7.50 -20.22
C GLY A 123 -12.80 -8.27 -20.07
N ASN A 124 -12.77 -9.19 -19.10
CA ASN A 124 -11.58 -10.00 -18.76
C ASN A 124 -10.33 -9.18 -18.41
N ASP A 125 -10.53 -8.00 -17.82
CA ASP A 125 -9.49 -7.06 -17.40
C ASP A 125 -8.42 -7.75 -16.52
N GLU A 126 -8.84 -8.69 -15.66
CA GLU A 126 -7.95 -9.47 -14.80
C GLU A 126 -6.92 -10.30 -15.60
N MET A 127 -7.32 -10.87 -16.74
CA MET A 127 -6.40 -11.62 -17.60
C MET A 127 -5.35 -10.71 -18.24
N ALA A 128 -5.75 -9.52 -18.69
CA ALA A 128 -4.83 -8.55 -19.28
C ALA A 128 -3.83 -8.02 -18.24
N ILE A 129 -4.29 -7.76 -17.02
CA ILE A 129 -3.44 -7.38 -15.89
C ILE A 129 -2.50 -8.53 -15.50
N ALA A 130 -3.01 -9.75 -15.33
CA ALA A 130 -2.21 -10.92 -15.00
C ALA A 130 -1.16 -11.23 -16.08
N ARG A 131 -1.48 -10.99 -17.36
CA ARG A 131 -0.52 -11.08 -18.47
C ARG A 131 0.64 -10.10 -18.28
N GLY A 132 0.36 -8.84 -17.95
CA GLY A 132 1.41 -7.84 -17.73
C GLY A 132 2.29 -8.17 -16.51
N VAL A 133 1.71 -8.69 -15.44
CA VAL A 133 2.47 -9.24 -14.31
C VAL A 133 3.39 -10.36 -14.79
N GLN A 134 2.86 -11.38 -15.46
CA GLN A 134 3.67 -12.51 -15.94
C GLN A 134 4.80 -12.06 -16.87
N ASN A 135 4.51 -11.19 -17.84
CA ASN A 135 5.49 -10.68 -18.79
C ASN A 135 6.64 -9.97 -18.08
N THR A 136 6.34 -9.13 -17.07
CA THR A 136 7.37 -8.46 -16.27
C THR A 136 8.27 -9.45 -15.54
N TYR A 137 7.67 -10.45 -14.88
CA TYR A 137 8.42 -11.44 -14.11
C TYR A 137 9.25 -12.39 -14.97
N LEU A 138 8.85 -12.61 -16.23
CA LEU A 138 9.63 -13.38 -17.20
C LEU A 138 10.79 -12.58 -17.81
N THR A 139 10.64 -11.27 -17.96
CA THR A 139 11.58 -10.42 -18.72
C THR A 139 12.47 -9.54 -17.86
N SER A 140 12.12 -9.36 -16.58
CA SER A 140 12.93 -8.68 -15.57
C SER A 140 13.48 -9.73 -14.61
N ASN A 141 14.71 -9.56 -14.10
CA ASN A 141 15.37 -10.54 -13.21
C ASN A 141 14.70 -10.59 -11.81
N LEU A 142 13.43 -10.99 -11.77
CA LEU A 142 12.58 -11.04 -10.58
C LEU A 142 12.41 -12.50 -10.11
N ARG A 143 11.75 -12.68 -8.96
CA ARG A 143 11.61 -13.99 -8.31
C ARG A 143 10.18 -14.51 -8.36
N TYR A 144 10.01 -15.77 -8.75
CA TYR A 144 8.74 -16.49 -8.62
C TYR A 144 8.54 -16.97 -7.18
N SER A 145 7.60 -16.35 -6.48
CA SER A 145 7.40 -16.53 -5.03
C SER A 145 6.03 -17.12 -4.66
N GLN A 146 5.13 -17.29 -5.63
CA GLN A 146 3.81 -17.90 -5.39
C GLN A 146 3.87 -19.43 -5.42
N MET A 147 3.28 -20.03 -4.40
CA MET A 147 3.14 -21.49 -4.24
C MET A 147 1.69 -21.87 -4.48
N ALA A 148 1.44 -22.78 -5.42
CA ALA A 148 0.12 -23.35 -5.67
C ALA A 148 -0.09 -24.56 -4.75
N PRO A 149 -1.17 -24.59 -3.95
CA PRO A 149 -1.52 -25.76 -3.16
C PRO A 149 -2.10 -26.84 -4.08
N LEU A 150 -1.44 -28.00 -4.13
CA LEU A 150 -1.91 -29.17 -4.89
C LEU A 150 -2.77 -30.08 -4.00
N THR A 151 -2.37 -30.18 -2.73
CA THR A 151 -3.11 -30.84 -1.66
C THR A 151 -3.06 -29.93 -0.42
N MET A 152 -3.54 -30.44 0.72
CA MET A 152 -3.41 -29.70 1.99
C MET A 152 -1.94 -29.48 2.40
N TYR A 153 -1.02 -30.35 1.97
CA TYR A 153 0.38 -30.33 2.43
C TYR A 153 1.40 -30.19 1.31
N ASP A 154 1.01 -30.53 0.07
CA ASP A 154 1.88 -30.46 -1.09
C ASP A 154 1.65 -29.17 -1.86
N GLU A 155 2.74 -28.48 -2.16
CA GLU A 155 2.73 -27.24 -2.94
C GLU A 155 3.73 -27.30 -4.10
N LYS A 156 3.47 -26.50 -5.12
CA LYS A 156 4.41 -26.30 -6.24
C LYS A 156 4.51 -24.82 -6.59
N ASN A 157 5.73 -24.34 -6.82
CA ASN A 157 5.93 -22.99 -7.33
C ASN A 157 5.29 -22.84 -8.71
N THR A 158 4.58 -21.73 -8.93
CA THR A 158 3.87 -21.50 -10.20
C THR A 158 4.80 -21.17 -11.38
N GLY A 159 6.08 -20.90 -11.11
CA GLY A 159 7.10 -20.58 -12.11
C GLY A 159 6.89 -19.24 -12.82
N THR A 160 5.93 -18.43 -12.34
CA THR A 160 5.50 -17.19 -13.02
C THR A 160 5.17 -16.05 -12.05
N ASN A 161 5.22 -16.31 -10.74
CA ASN A 161 4.71 -15.43 -9.69
C ASN A 161 3.22 -15.07 -9.78
N LEU A 162 2.45 -15.78 -10.59
CA LEU A 162 0.98 -15.75 -10.57
C LEU A 162 0.43 -16.79 -9.59
N PRO A 163 -0.82 -16.66 -9.11
CA PRO A 163 -1.78 -15.58 -9.39
C PRO A 163 -1.40 -14.25 -8.73
N ALA A 164 -1.84 -13.14 -9.33
CA ALA A 164 -1.85 -11.82 -8.69
C ALA A 164 -3.16 -11.63 -7.92
N GLU A 165 -3.15 -10.81 -6.85
CA GLU A 165 -4.40 -10.34 -6.22
C GLU A 165 -4.93 -9.16 -7.04
N ILE A 166 -6.01 -9.35 -7.80
CA ILE A 166 -6.62 -8.31 -8.63
C ILE A 166 -8.01 -8.00 -8.09
N LYS A 167 -8.26 -6.74 -7.74
CA LYS A 167 -9.57 -6.25 -7.29
C LYS A 167 -9.97 -5.04 -8.11
N ILE A 168 -11.10 -5.14 -8.81
CA ILE A 168 -11.63 -4.08 -9.66
C ILE A 168 -12.96 -3.59 -9.07
N SER A 169 -12.99 -2.36 -8.60
CA SER A 169 -14.21 -1.70 -8.12
C SER A 169 -14.86 -0.89 -9.23
N ALA A 170 -16.19 -0.93 -9.32
CA ALA A 170 -16.95 0.00 -10.14
C ALA A 170 -17.03 1.36 -9.44
N ILE A 171 -16.76 2.45 -10.16
CA ILE A 171 -16.89 3.82 -9.69
C ILE A 171 -17.54 4.69 -10.77
N GLU A 172 -17.96 5.90 -10.41
CA GLU A 172 -18.43 6.89 -11.38
C GLU A 172 -17.27 7.50 -12.20
N GLY A 173 -17.59 8.04 -13.36
CA GLY A 173 -16.66 8.78 -14.22
C GLY A 173 -16.10 8.01 -15.40
N GLU A 174 -15.12 8.63 -16.06
CA GLU A 174 -14.56 8.24 -17.37
C GLU A 174 -13.07 7.80 -17.29
N ALA A 175 -12.62 7.40 -16.10
CA ALA A 175 -11.22 7.01 -15.88
C ALA A 175 -11.10 5.59 -15.30
N TYR A 176 -10.04 4.89 -15.69
CA TYR A 176 -9.63 3.63 -15.06
C TYR A 176 -8.39 3.88 -14.20
N LYS A 177 -8.55 3.85 -12.88
CA LYS A 177 -7.50 4.21 -11.92
C LYS A 177 -6.90 2.95 -11.31
N PHE A 178 -5.58 2.92 -11.10
CA PHE A 178 -4.87 1.76 -10.59
C PHE A 178 -3.93 2.12 -9.44
N LEU A 179 -3.85 1.22 -8.46
CA LEU A 179 -2.78 1.14 -7.48
C LEU A 179 -2.13 -0.24 -7.63
N PHE A 180 -0.90 -0.25 -8.14
CA PHE A 180 -0.06 -1.44 -8.22
C PHE A 180 0.82 -1.54 -6.97
N MET A 181 0.98 -2.76 -6.45
CA MET A 181 1.83 -3.05 -5.30
C MET A 181 2.58 -4.37 -5.52
N ALA A 182 3.88 -4.36 -5.25
CA ALA A 182 4.70 -5.56 -5.11
C ALA A 182 4.94 -5.80 -3.61
N LYS A 183 4.07 -6.61 -2.96
CA LYS A 183 4.08 -6.74 -1.50
C LYS A 183 4.94 -7.92 -1.06
N GLY A 184 6.11 -7.64 -0.50
CA GLY A 184 7.00 -8.66 0.07
C GLY A 184 6.34 -9.41 1.24
N GLY A 185 6.54 -10.74 1.28
CA GLY A 185 5.91 -11.66 2.23
C GLY A 185 6.24 -11.33 3.68
N GLY A 186 7.49 -10.92 3.97
CA GLY A 186 7.90 -10.50 5.31
C GLY A 186 7.03 -9.35 5.85
N SER A 187 6.80 -8.32 5.05
CA SER A 187 5.93 -7.21 5.42
C SER A 187 4.44 -7.56 5.40
N ALA A 188 4.02 -8.51 4.55
CA ALA A 188 2.64 -9.01 4.55
C ALA A 188 2.32 -9.72 5.87
N ASN A 189 3.23 -10.57 6.36
CA ASN A 189 3.12 -11.30 7.63
C ASN A 189 3.13 -10.41 8.88
N LYS A 190 3.49 -9.12 8.73
CA LYS A 190 3.42 -8.10 9.78
C LYS A 190 2.15 -7.25 9.70
N SER A 191 1.11 -7.77 9.06
CA SER A 191 -0.26 -7.22 9.13
C SER A 191 -1.02 -7.97 10.22
N TYR A 192 -1.41 -7.28 11.29
CA TYR A 192 -2.09 -7.88 12.44
C TYR A 192 -3.50 -7.33 12.61
N LEU A 193 -4.43 -8.20 12.99
CA LEU A 193 -5.78 -7.85 13.39
C LEU A 193 -5.92 -8.09 14.89
N PHE A 194 -6.46 -7.09 15.60
CA PHE A 194 -6.76 -7.19 17.02
C PHE A 194 -8.23 -6.86 17.24
N GLN A 195 -8.95 -7.75 17.93
CA GLN A 195 -10.34 -7.52 18.33
C GLN A 195 -10.34 -6.89 19.72
N GLU A 196 -10.54 -5.58 19.74
CA GLU A 196 -10.52 -4.77 20.96
C GLU A 196 -11.90 -4.15 21.21
N THR A 197 -12.09 -3.46 22.34
CA THR A 197 -13.38 -2.90 22.72
C THR A 197 -13.31 -1.38 22.93
N LYS A 198 -14.47 -0.75 23.15
CA LYS A 198 -14.56 0.67 23.52
C LYS A 198 -13.67 1.06 24.72
N ALA A 199 -13.33 0.13 25.61
CA ALA A 199 -12.43 0.38 26.75
C ALA A 199 -11.02 0.81 26.32
N LEU A 200 -10.56 0.39 25.13
CA LEU A 200 -9.27 0.80 24.59
C LEU A 200 -9.29 2.24 24.05
N LEU A 201 -10.46 2.81 23.72
CA LEU A 201 -10.58 4.11 23.05
C LEU A 201 -10.51 5.29 24.04
N ASN A 202 -9.38 5.40 24.73
CA ASN A 202 -8.93 6.59 25.44
C ASN A 202 -7.39 6.63 25.45
N GLU A 203 -6.80 7.81 25.53
CA GLU A 203 -5.35 7.98 25.35
C GLU A 203 -4.50 7.22 26.38
N LYS A 204 -4.98 7.12 27.63
CA LYS A 204 -4.28 6.45 28.73
C LYS A 204 -4.10 4.94 28.50
N THR A 205 -5.01 4.31 27.76
CA THR A 205 -4.92 2.87 27.45
C THR A 205 -4.43 2.62 26.03
N LEU A 206 -4.82 3.45 25.06
CA LEU A 206 -4.47 3.27 23.65
C LEU A 206 -2.97 3.41 23.40
N LEU A 207 -2.31 4.46 23.91
CA LEU A 207 -0.89 4.70 23.64
C LEU A 207 0.02 3.60 24.20
N PRO A 208 -0.12 3.17 25.47
CA PRO A 208 0.65 2.03 25.98
C PRO A 208 0.38 0.75 25.19
N TRP A 209 -0.88 0.49 24.84
CA TRP A 209 -1.23 -0.69 24.04
C TRP A 209 -0.57 -0.65 22.66
N LEU A 210 -0.61 0.50 21.96
CA LEU A 210 0.04 0.67 20.66
C LEU A 210 1.55 0.48 20.76
N PHE A 211 2.20 0.99 21.80
CA PHE A 211 3.63 0.80 22.03
C PHE A 211 3.99 -0.68 22.19
N GLU A 212 3.22 -1.42 22.99
CA GLU A 212 3.43 -2.86 23.17
C GLU A 212 3.19 -3.65 21.88
N LYS A 213 2.13 -3.36 21.12
CA LYS A 213 1.87 -4.04 19.84
C LYS A 213 2.90 -3.68 18.78
N MET A 214 3.36 -2.44 18.72
CA MET A 214 4.38 -2.00 17.77
C MET A 214 5.70 -2.76 17.95
N LYS A 215 6.08 -3.08 19.19
CA LYS A 215 7.27 -3.90 19.48
C LYS A 215 7.17 -5.33 18.93
N THR A 216 5.97 -5.91 18.83
CA THR A 216 5.80 -7.28 18.32
C THR A 216 6.08 -7.40 16.82
N LEU A 217 6.08 -6.28 16.09
CA LEU A 217 6.53 -6.25 14.69
C LEU A 217 8.00 -6.67 14.59
N GLY A 218 8.83 -6.23 15.53
CA GLY A 218 10.27 -6.49 15.57
C GLY A 218 10.99 -5.97 14.33
N THR A 219 12.13 -6.57 14.00
CA THR A 219 12.96 -6.17 12.84
C THR A 219 12.76 -7.07 11.61
N ALA A 220 11.86 -8.05 11.70
CA ALA A 220 11.68 -9.11 10.71
C ALA A 220 11.03 -8.66 9.37
N ALA A 221 10.64 -7.39 9.25
CA ALA A 221 10.14 -6.82 7.99
C ALA A 221 10.99 -5.63 7.50
N CYS A 222 12.27 -5.59 7.90
CA CYS A 222 13.28 -4.64 7.41
C CYS A 222 12.92 -3.16 7.67
N PRO A 223 12.84 -2.72 8.95
CA PRO A 223 12.70 -1.29 9.26
C PRO A 223 13.85 -0.45 8.65
N PRO A 224 13.63 0.86 8.43
CA PRO A 224 12.57 1.68 9.02
C PRO A 224 11.19 1.53 8.35
N TYR A 225 10.13 1.43 9.17
CA TYR A 225 8.76 1.18 8.67
C TYR A 225 7.99 2.43 8.25
N HIS A 226 7.15 2.31 7.23
CA HIS A 226 5.93 3.13 7.12
C HIS A 226 4.82 2.42 7.90
N LEU A 227 4.64 2.80 9.16
CA LEU A 227 3.69 2.14 10.05
C LEU A 227 2.27 2.63 9.78
N ALA A 228 1.32 1.71 9.63
CA ALA A 228 -0.09 2.05 9.56
C ALA A 228 -0.86 1.45 10.73
N VAL A 229 -1.72 2.26 11.35
CA VAL A 229 -2.63 1.87 12.43
C VAL A 229 -4.04 2.23 11.99
N VAL A 230 -4.96 1.28 12.06
CA VAL A 230 -6.38 1.53 11.80
C VAL A 230 -7.18 1.20 13.04
N ILE A 231 -8.02 2.14 13.47
CA ILE A 231 -8.85 2.02 14.66
C ILE A 231 -10.32 2.01 14.25
N GLY A 232 -10.98 0.87 14.44
CA GLY A 232 -12.34 0.61 13.97
C GLY A 232 -12.37 -0.06 12.61
N GLY A 233 -13.53 0.00 11.95
CA GLY A 233 -13.82 -0.70 10.71
C GLY A 233 -15.23 -1.27 10.77
N THR A 234 -15.89 -1.34 9.62
CA THR A 234 -17.20 -2.02 9.50
C THR A 234 -17.05 -3.53 9.56
N SER A 235 -15.85 -4.06 9.29
CA SER A 235 -15.49 -5.46 9.42
C SER A 235 -13.98 -5.61 9.59
N ALA A 236 -13.54 -6.83 9.92
CA ALA A 236 -12.12 -7.17 10.03
C ALA A 236 -11.37 -6.97 8.71
N GLU A 237 -11.98 -7.35 7.59
CA GLU A 237 -11.39 -7.26 6.26
C GLU A 237 -11.19 -5.80 5.86
N ILE A 238 -12.19 -4.95 6.12
CA ILE A 238 -12.11 -3.50 5.84
C ILE A 238 -11.05 -2.83 6.71
N ALA A 239 -10.92 -3.22 7.98
CA ALA A 239 -9.88 -2.68 8.86
C ALA A 239 -8.47 -2.99 8.33
N VAL A 240 -8.21 -4.26 7.99
CA VAL A 240 -6.90 -4.70 7.48
C VAL A 240 -6.62 -4.14 6.08
N GLU A 241 -7.62 -4.07 5.20
CA GLU A 241 -7.50 -3.45 3.88
C GLU A 241 -7.19 -1.96 3.99
N THR A 242 -7.86 -1.24 4.89
CA THR A 242 -7.56 0.17 5.16
C THR A 242 -6.13 0.34 5.68
N ALA A 243 -5.66 -0.57 6.55
CA ALA A 243 -4.29 -0.53 7.06
C ALA A 243 -3.28 -0.76 5.93
N LYS A 244 -3.56 -1.68 4.99
CA LYS A 244 -2.76 -1.87 3.79
C LYS A 244 -2.65 -0.58 2.98
N LEU A 245 -3.79 0.04 2.67
CA LEU A 245 -3.85 1.28 1.89
C LEU A 245 -3.14 2.44 2.60
N ALA A 246 -3.34 2.60 3.91
CA ALA A 246 -2.64 3.58 4.73
C ALA A 246 -1.12 3.37 4.72
N SER A 247 -0.64 2.13 4.81
CA SER A 247 0.80 1.83 4.75
C SER A 247 1.42 2.12 3.38
N ALA A 248 0.60 2.13 2.33
CA ALA A 248 0.98 2.53 0.98
C ALA A 248 0.80 4.04 0.74
N ARG A 249 0.44 4.83 1.77
CA ARG A 249 0.10 6.26 1.70
C ARG A 249 -1.01 6.60 0.70
N TYR A 250 -1.85 5.63 0.36
CA TYR A 250 -2.99 5.84 -0.55
C TYR A 250 -4.09 6.71 0.09
N LEU A 251 -4.08 6.80 1.42
CA LEU A 251 -5.11 7.49 2.22
C LEU A 251 -4.63 8.84 2.78
N ASP A 252 -3.53 9.39 2.26
CA ASP A 252 -2.89 10.61 2.79
C ASP A 252 -3.77 11.86 2.68
N THR A 253 -4.71 11.86 1.73
CA THR A 253 -5.65 12.95 1.42
C THR A 253 -7.02 12.79 2.08
N LEU A 254 -7.19 11.80 2.97
CA LEU A 254 -8.39 11.74 3.81
C LEU A 254 -8.55 13.01 4.65
N PRO A 255 -9.79 13.40 5.01
CA PRO A 255 -10.03 14.45 5.98
C PRO A 255 -9.26 14.18 7.27
N THR A 256 -8.85 15.24 7.96
CA THR A 256 -8.16 15.14 9.25
C THR A 256 -9.09 15.25 10.46
N ALA A 257 -10.40 15.24 10.21
CA ALA A 257 -11.45 15.28 11.22
C ALA A 257 -12.61 14.38 10.82
N GLY A 258 -13.28 13.80 11.81
CA GLY A 258 -14.47 12.98 11.61
C GLY A 258 -15.73 13.80 11.32
N SER A 259 -16.80 13.09 10.99
CA SER A 259 -18.13 13.65 10.70
C SER A 259 -19.21 12.80 11.37
N ILE A 260 -20.37 13.39 11.63
CA ILE A 260 -21.55 12.66 12.15
C ILE A 260 -22.06 11.60 11.17
N LEU A 261 -21.75 11.75 9.86
CA LEU A 261 -22.07 10.75 8.85
C LEU A 261 -21.15 9.50 8.91
N GLY A 262 -20.07 9.57 9.69
CA GLY A 262 -19.25 8.41 10.00
C GLY A 262 -18.23 8.01 8.94
N ASN A 263 -17.72 8.93 8.12
CA ASN A 263 -16.55 8.63 7.28
C ASN A 263 -15.27 8.45 8.12
N GLY A 264 -14.31 7.75 7.54
CA GLY A 264 -12.96 7.64 8.07
C GLY A 264 -12.19 8.97 7.96
N PHE A 265 -11.25 9.17 8.87
CA PHE A 265 -10.36 10.33 8.87
C PHE A 265 -8.94 9.94 9.29
N ARG A 266 -7.97 10.76 8.89
CA ARG A 266 -6.55 10.63 9.24
C ARG A 266 -6.25 11.43 10.52
N ASP A 267 -5.80 10.76 11.57
CA ASP A 267 -5.51 11.37 12.86
C ASP A 267 -4.05 11.82 12.95
N VAL A 268 -3.78 13.05 12.51
CA VAL A 268 -2.43 13.61 12.44
C VAL A 268 -1.78 13.84 13.82
N GLU A 269 -2.60 14.06 14.85
CA GLU A 269 -2.09 14.22 16.23
C GLU A 269 -1.60 12.87 16.75
N LEU A 270 -2.40 11.81 16.58
CA LEU A 270 -2.04 10.47 17.01
C LEU A 270 -0.88 9.90 16.18
N GLU A 271 -0.77 10.23 14.89
CA GLU A 271 0.41 9.92 14.07
C GLU A 271 1.71 10.44 14.70
N ALA A 272 1.74 11.70 15.12
CA ALA A 272 2.90 12.31 15.75
C ALA A 272 3.25 11.63 17.09
N LYS A 273 2.24 11.34 17.92
CA LYS A 273 2.42 10.63 19.20
C LYS A 273 2.97 9.22 18.97
N VAL A 274 2.43 8.47 18.01
CA VAL A 274 2.86 7.10 17.71
C VAL A 274 4.27 7.08 17.08
N LEU A 275 4.62 8.06 16.25
CA LEU A 275 5.98 8.20 15.72
C LEU A 275 6.99 8.46 16.84
N ALA A 276 6.68 9.37 17.77
CA ALA A 276 7.53 9.64 18.93
C ALA A 276 7.70 8.39 19.82
N LEU A 277 6.62 7.61 20.02
CA LEU A 277 6.70 6.34 20.72
C LEU A 277 7.59 5.32 19.99
N SER A 278 7.52 5.25 18.67
CA SER A 278 8.35 4.33 17.87
C SER A 278 9.85 4.60 18.06
N GLN A 279 10.23 5.86 18.22
CA GLN A 279 11.60 6.31 18.44
C GLN A 279 12.13 5.94 19.83
N GLN A 280 11.25 5.73 20.80
CA GLN A 280 11.58 5.32 22.17
C GLN A 280 11.69 3.79 22.34
N THR A 281 11.43 3.01 21.29
CA THR A 281 11.51 1.54 21.37
C THR A 281 12.93 1.04 21.59
N GLY A 282 13.94 1.81 21.15
CA GLY A 282 15.35 1.42 21.11
C GLY A 282 15.69 0.40 20.03
N ILE A 283 14.72 -0.02 19.19
CA ILE A 283 14.92 -1.03 18.13
C ILE A 283 15.65 -0.44 16.92
N GLY A 284 15.39 0.83 16.60
CA GLY A 284 16.00 1.54 15.47
C GLY A 284 15.79 0.88 14.11
N ALA A 285 16.61 1.30 13.14
CA ALA A 285 16.71 0.67 11.84
C ALA A 285 17.49 -0.64 11.99
N GLN A 286 16.77 -1.72 12.34
CA GLN A 286 17.22 -3.11 12.45
C GLN A 286 18.15 -3.42 13.63
N PHE A 287 19.11 -2.56 13.98
CA PHE A 287 20.20 -2.89 14.91
C PHE A 287 20.35 -1.91 16.08
N GLY A 288 19.25 -1.33 16.54
CA GLY A 288 19.23 -0.42 17.67
C GLY A 288 19.39 1.04 17.27
N GLY A 289 18.54 1.90 17.82
CA GLY A 289 18.52 3.32 17.49
C GLY A 289 17.13 3.96 17.54
N LYS A 290 17.01 5.09 16.88
CA LYS A 290 15.81 5.94 16.82
C LYS A 290 14.88 5.55 15.67
N TYR A 291 15.44 5.10 14.55
CA TYR A 291 14.71 5.01 13.28
C TYR A 291 13.98 3.68 13.06
N TYR A 292 13.11 3.32 14.00
CA TYR A 292 12.23 2.17 13.83
C TYR A 292 11.15 2.39 12.77
N CYS A 293 10.63 3.62 12.68
CA CYS A 293 9.67 4.03 11.66
C CYS A 293 10.19 5.27 10.91
N HIS A 294 9.96 5.30 9.59
CA HIS A 294 10.07 6.52 8.78
C HIS A 294 8.97 7.52 9.12
N ASP A 295 7.74 7.03 9.25
CA ASP A 295 6.53 7.78 9.58
C ASP A 295 5.40 6.83 9.96
N VAL A 296 4.29 7.43 10.41
CA VAL A 296 3.08 6.72 10.82
C VAL A 296 1.88 7.27 10.04
N ARG A 297 0.93 6.39 9.72
CA ARG A 297 -0.44 6.76 9.35
C ARG A 297 -1.43 6.17 10.33
N VAL A 298 -2.32 7.01 10.87
CA VAL A 298 -3.39 6.56 11.77
C VAL A 298 -4.73 6.90 11.16
N ILE A 299 -5.50 5.87 10.78
CA ILE A 299 -6.84 6.06 10.22
C ILE A 299 -7.88 5.62 11.24
N ARG A 300 -8.80 6.52 11.59
CA ARG A 300 -9.93 6.24 12.45
C ARG A 300 -11.17 5.99 11.60
N LEU A 301 -11.81 4.84 11.76
CA LEU A 301 -13.00 4.43 11.01
C LEU A 301 -14.26 4.38 11.90
N PRO A 302 -15.48 4.44 11.33
CA PRO A 302 -16.68 4.05 12.08
C PRO A 302 -16.57 2.60 12.56
N ARG A 303 -17.36 2.23 13.57
CA ARG A 303 -17.45 0.85 14.10
C ARG A 303 -18.87 0.56 14.54
N HIS A 304 -19.25 -0.71 14.55
CA HIS A 304 -20.48 -1.11 15.22
C HIS A 304 -20.36 -0.87 16.73
N GLY A 305 -21.46 -0.56 17.42
CA GLY A 305 -21.43 -0.19 18.84
C GLY A 305 -20.80 -1.26 19.74
N ALA A 306 -20.97 -2.53 19.36
CA ALA A 306 -20.44 -3.71 20.06
C ALA A 306 -19.04 -4.17 19.62
N THR A 307 -18.44 -3.54 18.59
CA THR A 307 -17.09 -3.84 18.10
C THR A 307 -16.13 -2.68 18.36
#